data_AF-A0A1Y1R9F1-F1
#
_entry.id   AF-A0A1Y1R9F1-F1
#
_cell.length_a   1.000
_cell.length_b   1.000
_cell.length_c   1.000
_cell.angle_alpha   90.00
_cell.angle_beta   90.00
_cell.angle_gamma   90.00
#
_symmetry.space_group_name_H-M   'P 1'
#
loop_
_entity.id
_entity.type
_entity.pdbx_description
1 polymer ?
#
loop_
_entity_poly.entity_id
_entity_poly.type
_entity_poly.pdbx_seq_one_letter_code
_entity_poly.pdbx_strand_id
1 'polypeptide(L)'
;MGFFGILSDYLVQSSAITLIVLLVLSIYFIATFWVFFYRYSILKRRVNIETDSLKMLYLGRSHTVSSNSLLHTYLSRVIEPNRAILGAASSDAIRSSTKGLTLLSIIASTSPFIGLFGTVVGILETFSRLGSQKSASLSVVAPAISEALIATAAGICVAIFAYSFHLILKRRAYELSSLLESQSDVVLSLSDEQE
;
A
#
# COMPACT_ATOMS: atom_id res chain seq x y z
N MET A 1 -16.92 -30.17 -8.99
CA MET A 1 -17.60 -28.88 -8.71
C MET A 1 -16.56 -27.78 -8.83
N GLY A 2 -16.72 -26.86 -9.78
CA GLY A 2 -15.76 -25.76 -9.99
C GLY A 2 -15.86 -24.72 -8.89
N PHE A 3 -14.77 -23.99 -8.63
CA PHE A 3 -14.71 -22.86 -7.69
C PHE A 3 -15.89 -21.89 -7.83
N PHE A 4 -16.35 -21.64 -9.07
CA PHE A 4 -17.52 -20.81 -9.36
C PHE A 4 -18.85 -21.37 -8.84
N GLY A 5 -19.03 -22.70 -8.81
CA GLY A 5 -20.24 -23.33 -8.28
C GLY A 5 -20.29 -23.27 -6.75
N ILE A 6 -19.14 -23.43 -6.09
CA ILE A 6 -19.02 -23.25 -4.64
C ILE A 6 -19.31 -21.79 -4.27
N LEU A 7 -18.83 -20.83 -5.08
CA LEU A 7 -19.10 -19.42 -4.88
C LEU A 7 -20.59 -19.08 -5.08
N SER A 8 -21.25 -19.65 -6.10
CA SER A 8 -22.67 -19.37 -6.34
C SER A 8 -23.57 -19.96 -5.27
N ASP A 9 -23.29 -21.19 -4.81
CA ASP A 9 -24.06 -21.82 -3.73
C ASP A 9 -23.90 -21.04 -2.42
N TYR A 10 -22.69 -20.53 -2.16
CA TYR A 10 -22.41 -19.66 -1.02
C TYR A 10 -23.16 -18.32 -1.10
N LEU A 11 -23.20 -17.68 -2.27
CA LEU A 11 -23.94 -16.42 -2.47
C LEU A 11 -25.45 -16.57 -2.23
N VAL A 12 -26.01 -17.76 -2.46
CA VAL A 12 -27.44 -18.04 -2.31
C VAL A 12 -27.81 -18.41 -0.86
N GLN A 13 -26.91 -19.02 -0.10
CA GLN A 13 -27.13 -19.39 1.31
C GLN A 13 -26.72 -18.31 2.32
N SER A 14 -25.90 -17.35 1.91
CA SER A 14 -25.30 -16.36 2.80
C SER A 14 -26.27 -15.40 3.44
N SER A 15 -26.00 -15.06 4.70
CA SER A 15 -26.62 -13.88 5.31
C SER A 15 -26.22 -12.62 4.53
N ALA A 16 -27.16 -11.68 4.40
CA ALA A 16 -26.96 -10.43 3.66
C ALA A 16 -25.75 -9.63 4.19
N ILE A 17 -25.44 -9.77 5.49
CA ILE A 17 -24.37 -9.04 6.16
C ILE A 17 -23.00 -9.58 5.73
N THR A 18 -22.83 -10.91 5.68
CA THR A 18 -21.59 -11.54 5.20
C THR A 18 -21.30 -11.14 3.75
N LEU A 19 -22.34 -11.04 2.90
CA LEU A 19 -22.20 -10.56 1.52
C LEU A 19 -21.73 -9.10 1.45
N ILE A 20 -22.30 -8.21 2.27
CA ILE A 20 -21.88 -6.80 2.33
C ILE A 20 -20.41 -6.71 2.78
N VAL A 21 -20.02 -7.47 3.79
CA VAL A 21 -18.64 -7.50 4.29
C VAL A 21 -17.68 -7.99 3.21
N LEU A 22 -18.00 -9.07 2.51
CA LEU A 22 -17.19 -9.60 1.42
C LEU A 22 -17.10 -8.61 0.24
N LEU A 23 -18.18 -7.89 -0.06
CA LEU A 23 -18.18 -6.84 -1.09
C LEU A 23 -17.22 -5.70 -0.71
N VAL A 24 -17.28 -5.21 0.53
CA VAL A 24 -16.37 -4.16 1.03
C VAL A 24 -14.92 -4.63 0.97
N LEU A 25 -14.64 -5.86 1.42
CA LEU A 25 -13.30 -6.45 1.38
C LEU A 25 -12.79 -6.64 -0.06
N SER A 26 -13.68 -6.99 -1.00
CA SER A 26 -13.34 -7.07 -2.43
C SER A 26 -12.93 -5.71 -3.00
N ILE A 27 -13.65 -4.64 -2.66
CA ILE A 27 -13.27 -3.27 -3.04
C ILE A 27 -11.89 -2.91 -2.48
N TYR A 28 -11.64 -3.23 -1.20
CA TYR A 28 -10.34 -2.98 -0.56
C TYR A 28 -9.21 -3.76 -1.24
N PHE A 29 -9.46 -5.00 -1.64
CA PHE A 29 -8.51 -5.83 -2.36
C PHE A 29 -8.14 -5.21 -3.71
N ILE A 30 -9.14 -4.83 -4.51
CA ILE A 30 -8.93 -4.21 -5.82
C ILE A 30 -8.18 -2.87 -5.67
N ALA A 31 -8.59 -2.02 -4.73
CA ALA A 31 -7.93 -0.75 -4.45
C ALA A 31 -6.46 -0.94 -4.03
N THR A 32 -6.18 -1.96 -3.21
CA THR A 32 -4.82 -2.30 -2.76
C THR A 32 -3.90 -2.63 -3.93
N PHE A 33 -4.36 -3.49 -4.84
CA PHE A 33 -3.61 -3.87 -6.03
C PHE A 33 -3.43 -2.67 -6.97
N TRP A 34 -4.49 -1.93 -7.25
CA TRP A 34 -4.46 -0.73 -8.09
C TRP A 34 -3.42 0.29 -7.61
N VAL A 35 -3.48 0.65 -6.33
CA VAL A 35 -2.55 1.61 -5.71
C VAL A 35 -1.12 1.09 -5.77
N PHE A 36 -0.91 -0.20 -5.47
CA PHE A 36 0.41 -0.81 -5.51
C PHE A 36 1.03 -0.73 -6.90
N PHE A 37 0.36 -1.22 -7.94
CA PHE A 37 0.93 -1.22 -9.30
C PHE A 37 1.20 0.18 -9.83
N TYR A 38 0.26 1.10 -9.61
CA TYR A 38 0.41 2.49 -10.03
C TYR A 38 1.62 3.15 -9.36
N ARG A 39 1.73 3.03 -8.02
CA ARG A 39 2.79 3.67 -7.24
C ARG A 39 4.13 2.98 -7.42
N TYR A 40 4.15 1.65 -7.46
CA TYR A 40 5.37 0.85 -7.65
C TYR A 40 6.06 1.19 -8.97
N SER A 41 5.28 1.28 -10.06
CA SER A 41 5.82 1.61 -11.38
C SER A 41 6.45 3.00 -11.44
N ILE A 42 5.78 4.00 -10.83
CA ILE A 42 6.31 5.37 -10.76
C ILE A 42 7.58 5.42 -9.92
N LEU A 43 7.54 4.84 -8.72
CA LEU A 43 8.64 4.96 -7.76
C LEU A 43 9.87 4.17 -8.22
N LYS A 44 9.68 3.00 -8.85
CA LYS A 44 10.76 2.22 -9.47
C LYS A 44 11.47 3.02 -10.57
N ARG A 45 10.73 3.71 -11.44
CA ARG A 45 11.31 4.57 -12.48
C ARG A 45 12.12 5.71 -11.86
N ARG A 46 11.59 6.36 -10.81
CA ARG A 46 12.27 7.48 -10.13
C ARG A 46 13.57 7.04 -9.44
N VAL A 47 13.54 5.95 -8.69
CA VAL A 47 14.73 5.41 -8.01
C VAL A 47 15.84 5.09 -9.00
N ASN A 48 15.52 4.46 -10.13
CA ASN A 48 16.51 4.14 -11.16
C ASN A 48 17.14 5.41 -11.75
N ILE A 49 16.34 6.43 -12.07
CA ILE A 49 16.85 7.71 -12.60
C ILE A 49 17.80 8.38 -11.59
N GLU A 50 17.45 8.41 -10.31
CA GLU A 50 18.31 9.01 -9.28
C GLU A 50 19.57 8.19 -9.01
N THR A 51 19.48 6.86 -9.09
CA THR A 51 20.64 5.98 -8.96
C THR A 51 21.63 6.22 -10.10
N ASP A 52 21.13 6.30 -11.34
CA ASP A 52 21.96 6.60 -12.50
C ASP A 52 22.57 8.00 -12.40
N SER A 53 21.80 9.00 -11.97
CA SER A 53 22.28 10.36 -11.74
C SER A 53 23.42 10.41 -10.71
N LEU A 54 23.24 9.77 -9.55
CA LEU A 54 24.25 9.71 -8.50
C LEU A 54 25.53 8.99 -8.97
N LYS A 55 25.38 7.92 -9.74
CA LYS A 55 26.52 7.18 -10.31
C LYS A 55 27.33 8.06 -11.28
N MET A 56 26.67 8.92 -12.06
CA MET A 56 27.36 9.84 -12.97
C MET A 56 28.15 10.92 -12.22
N LEU A 57 27.64 11.39 -11.08
CA LEU A 57 28.34 12.31 -10.19
C LEU A 57 29.60 11.66 -9.59
N TYR A 58 29.47 10.45 -9.03
CA TYR A 58 30.61 9.75 -8.43
C TYR A 58 31.71 9.36 -9.42
N LEU A 59 31.35 9.09 -10.68
CA LEU A 59 32.33 8.74 -11.71
C LEU A 59 33.08 9.97 -12.28
N GLY A 60 32.82 11.18 -11.77
CA GLY A 60 33.40 12.43 -12.28
C GLY A 60 33.04 12.71 -13.75
N ARG A 61 32.00 12.03 -14.28
CA ARG A 61 31.58 12.14 -15.67
C ARG A 61 30.60 13.29 -15.91
N SER A 62 30.07 13.86 -14.84
CA SER A 62 29.19 15.03 -14.87
C SER A 62 29.41 15.86 -13.62
N HIS A 63 29.60 17.17 -13.77
CA HIS A 63 29.66 18.13 -12.67
C HIS A 63 28.26 18.54 -12.17
N THR A 64 27.20 18.09 -12.86
CA THR A 64 25.81 18.44 -12.52
C THR A 64 24.91 17.21 -12.50
N VAL A 65 23.85 17.28 -11.70
CA VAL A 65 22.82 16.24 -11.60
C VAL A 65 22.13 16.04 -12.96
N SER A 66 21.76 14.78 -13.29
CA SER A 66 21.07 14.44 -14.55
C SER A 66 19.82 15.29 -14.79
N SER A 67 19.55 15.70 -16.03
CA SER A 67 18.39 16.54 -16.39
C SER A 67 17.03 15.94 -15.99
N ASN A 68 16.96 14.62 -15.84
CA ASN A 68 15.75 13.90 -15.40
C ASN A 68 15.64 13.73 -13.88
N SER A 69 16.67 14.14 -13.12
CA SER A 69 16.64 14.11 -11.67
C SER A 69 15.66 15.13 -11.11
N LEU A 70 15.05 14.78 -9.98
CA LEU A 70 14.19 15.65 -9.21
C LEU A 70 14.96 16.91 -8.76
N LEU A 71 16.23 16.79 -8.39
CA LEU A 71 17.04 17.93 -7.95
C LEU A 71 17.36 18.90 -9.08
N HIS A 72 17.48 18.42 -10.32
CA HIS A 72 17.80 19.27 -11.48
C HIS A 72 16.75 20.38 -11.69
N THR A 73 15.47 20.09 -11.45
CA THR A 73 14.39 21.08 -11.59
C THR A 73 14.52 22.24 -10.60
N TYR A 74 15.09 21.98 -9.42
CA TYR A 74 15.31 23.00 -8.39
C TYR A 74 16.65 23.70 -8.59
N LEU A 75 17.71 22.95 -8.90
CA LEU A 75 19.05 23.48 -9.17
C LEU A 75 19.09 24.40 -10.40
N SER A 76 18.35 24.08 -11.46
CA SER A 76 18.27 24.92 -12.67
C SER A 76 17.65 26.30 -12.45
N ARG A 77 17.02 26.54 -11.29
CA ARG A 77 16.36 27.81 -10.94
C ARG A 77 17.16 28.68 -9.98
N VAL A 78 18.35 28.23 -9.57
CA VAL A 78 19.15 28.87 -8.52
C VAL A 78 20.57 29.08 -9.02
N ILE A 79 21.16 30.21 -8.67
CA ILE A 79 22.51 30.62 -9.08
C ILE A 79 23.57 29.85 -8.29
N GLU A 80 23.38 29.68 -6.97
CA GLU A 80 24.27 28.93 -6.08
C GLU A 80 23.50 27.84 -5.30
N PRO A 81 23.94 26.58 -5.36
CA PRO A 81 23.31 25.51 -4.61
C PRO A 81 23.51 25.72 -3.10
N ASN A 82 22.42 25.96 -2.37
CA ASN A 82 22.43 26.04 -0.92
C ASN A 82 21.76 24.79 -0.31
N ARG A 83 22.33 24.28 0.79
CA ARG A 83 21.78 23.18 1.61
C ARG A 83 20.29 23.35 1.92
N ALA A 84 19.83 24.58 2.18
CA ALA A 84 18.43 24.86 2.46
C ALA A 84 17.50 24.52 1.28
N ILE A 85 17.91 24.84 0.05
CA ILE A 85 17.09 24.64 -1.16
C ILE A 85 17.08 23.15 -1.54
N LEU A 86 18.24 22.50 -1.47
CA LEU A 86 18.36 21.05 -1.73
C LEU A 86 17.56 20.23 -0.70
N GLY A 87 17.62 20.62 0.59
CA GLY A 87 16.80 20.02 1.63
C GLY A 87 15.29 20.19 1.38
N ALA A 88 14.85 21.37 0.93
CA ALA A 88 13.46 21.62 0.57
C ALA A 88 13.02 20.78 -0.64
N ALA A 89 13.87 20.67 -1.67
CA ALA A 89 13.62 19.84 -2.86
C ALA A 89 13.50 18.35 -2.51
N SER A 90 14.43 17.84 -1.68
CA SER A 90 14.39 16.46 -1.18
C SER A 90 13.12 16.19 -0.37
N SER A 91 12.75 17.10 0.54
CA SER A 91 11.53 16.99 1.35
C SER A 91 10.25 16.92 0.48
N ASP A 92 10.13 17.76 -0.55
CA ASP A 92 8.96 17.71 -1.45
C ASP A 92 8.94 16.43 -2.29
N ALA A 93 10.11 15.98 -2.77
CA ALA A 93 10.26 14.69 -3.46
C ALA A 93 9.83 13.51 -2.59
N ILE A 94 10.25 13.48 -1.31
CA ILE A 94 9.86 12.46 -0.32
C ILE A 94 8.34 12.51 -0.08
N ARG A 95 7.78 13.69 0.15
CA ARG A 95 6.33 13.89 0.32
C ARG A 95 5.54 13.38 -0.87
N SER A 96 6.03 13.60 -2.09
CA SER A 96 5.37 13.10 -3.30
C SER A 96 5.45 11.56 -3.41
N SER A 97 6.50 10.96 -2.86
CA SER A 97 6.81 9.52 -2.92
C SER A 97 6.04 8.71 -1.89
N THR A 98 5.68 9.32 -0.76
CA THR A 98 4.85 8.68 0.29
C THR A 98 3.35 8.65 -0.03
N LYS A 99 2.89 9.31 -1.11
CA LYS A 99 1.48 9.24 -1.54
C LYS A 99 1.02 7.79 -1.72
N GLY A 100 -0.17 7.48 -1.21
CA GLY A 100 -0.76 6.14 -1.25
C GLY A 100 -0.34 5.21 -0.10
N LEU A 101 0.76 5.49 0.61
CA LEU A 101 1.17 4.68 1.77
C LEU A 101 0.13 4.73 2.90
N THR A 102 -0.47 5.91 3.14
CA THR A 102 -1.51 6.10 4.16
C THR A 102 -2.74 5.25 3.86
N LEU A 103 -3.20 5.24 2.60
CA LEU A 103 -4.36 4.44 2.19
C LEU A 103 -4.10 2.94 2.41
N LEU A 104 -2.93 2.46 1.99
CA LEU A 104 -2.53 1.07 2.18
C LEU A 104 -2.40 0.70 3.66
N SER A 105 -1.90 1.63 4.49
CA SER A 105 -1.83 1.45 5.95
C SER A 105 -3.22 1.37 6.59
N ILE A 106 -4.18 2.18 6.12
CA ILE A 106 -5.57 2.14 6.59
C ILE A 106 -6.22 0.82 6.19
N ILE A 107 -6.08 0.39 4.94
CA ILE A 107 -6.63 -0.89 4.48
C ILE A 107 -6.02 -2.05 5.28
N ALA A 108 -4.70 -2.05 5.47
CA ALA A 108 -4.00 -3.08 6.24
C ALA A 108 -4.50 -3.17 7.69
N SER A 109 -4.72 -2.03 8.35
CA SER A 109 -5.16 -2.02 9.76
C SER A 109 -6.66 -2.29 9.92
N THR A 110 -7.51 -1.89 8.97
CA THR A 110 -8.97 -1.98 9.11
C THR A 110 -9.58 -3.27 8.55
N SER A 111 -8.96 -3.88 7.53
CA SER A 111 -9.49 -5.10 6.90
C SER A 111 -9.72 -6.28 7.86
N PRO A 112 -8.83 -6.57 8.84
CA PRO A 112 -9.07 -7.65 9.80
C PRO A 112 -10.31 -7.38 10.67
N PHE A 113 -10.54 -6.12 11.05
CA PHE A 113 -11.70 -5.75 11.87
C PHE A 113 -13.00 -5.78 11.08
N ILE A 114 -12.96 -5.47 9.78
CA ILE A 114 -14.12 -5.62 8.89
C ILE A 114 -14.51 -7.11 8.77
N GLY A 115 -13.53 -8.00 8.61
CA GLY A 115 -13.77 -9.44 8.61
C GLY A 115 -14.29 -9.97 9.96
N LEU A 116 -13.67 -9.55 11.06
CA LEU A 116 -14.09 -9.90 12.42
C LEU A 116 -15.53 -9.45 12.69
N PHE A 117 -15.89 -8.23 12.29
CA PHE A 117 -17.25 -7.72 12.39
C PHE A 117 -18.24 -8.65 11.65
N GLY A 118 -17.90 -9.07 10.43
CA GLY A 118 -18.69 -10.05 9.68
C GLY A 118 -18.90 -11.35 10.45
N THR A 119 -17.84 -11.92 11.05
CA THR A 119 -17.98 -13.13 11.88
C THR A 119 -18.89 -12.93 13.08
N VAL A 120 -18.71 -11.84 13.83
CA VAL A 120 -19.47 -11.58 15.05
C VAL A 120 -20.95 -11.46 14.73
N VAL A 121 -21.29 -10.68 13.71
CA VAL A 121 -22.69 -10.48 13.34
C VAL A 121 -23.31 -11.75 12.75
N GLY A 122 -22.58 -12.50 11.92
CA GLY A 122 -23.07 -13.77 11.37
C GLY A 122 -23.33 -14.83 12.45
N ILE A 123 -22.46 -14.91 13.46
CA ILE A 123 -22.65 -15.80 14.62
C ILE A 123 -23.86 -15.36 15.46
N LEU A 124 -24.03 -14.06 15.71
CA LEU A 124 -25.19 -13.52 16.44
C LEU A 124 -26.51 -13.82 15.73
N GLU A 125 -26.55 -13.66 14.40
CA GLU A 125 -27.74 -14.00 13.61
C GLU A 125 -28.06 -15.50 13.67
N THR A 126 -27.03 -16.35 13.61
CA THR A 126 -27.18 -17.80 13.72
C THR A 126 -27.77 -18.20 15.08
N PHE A 127 -27.26 -17.65 16.18
CA PHE A 127 -27.80 -17.91 17.52
C PHE A 127 -29.21 -17.35 17.72
N SER A 128 -29.53 -16.19 17.13
CA SER A 128 -30.89 -15.63 17.18
C SER A 128 -31.91 -16.55 16.49
N ARG A 129 -31.56 -17.10 15.31
CA ARG A 129 -32.40 -18.07 14.60
C ARG A 129 -32.60 -19.35 15.40
N LEU A 130 -31.57 -19.84 16.08
CA LEU A 130 -31.68 -21.00 16.98
C LEU A 130 -32.63 -20.76 18.15
N GLY A 131 -32.58 -19.59 18.79
CA GLY A 131 -33.47 -19.25 19.90
C GLY A 131 -34.97 -19.25 19.52
N SER A 132 -35.28 -19.10 18.23
CA SER A 132 -36.64 -19.17 17.69
C SER A 132 -37.11 -20.59 17.32
N GLN A 133 -36.19 -21.56 17.24
CA GLN A 133 -36.49 -22.94 16.83
C GLN A 133 -36.69 -23.84 18.04
N LYS A 134 -37.68 -24.74 17.98
CA LYS A 134 -38.01 -25.69 19.07
C LYS A 134 -36.95 -26.78 19.26
N SER A 135 -36.05 -26.98 18.30
CA SER A 135 -34.99 -27.99 18.36
C SER A 135 -33.69 -27.42 17.79
N ALA A 136 -32.67 -27.29 18.62
CA ALA A 136 -31.33 -26.90 18.19
C ALA A 136 -30.56 -28.15 17.74
N SER A 137 -30.32 -28.31 16.43
CA SER A 137 -29.42 -29.34 15.90
C SER A 137 -28.15 -28.70 15.38
N LEU A 138 -26.99 -29.21 15.80
CA LEU A 138 -25.67 -28.75 15.36
C LEU A 138 -25.52 -28.81 13.83
N SER A 139 -26.22 -29.74 13.18
CA SER A 139 -26.23 -29.93 11.73
C SER A 139 -26.79 -28.72 10.97
N VAL A 140 -27.65 -27.91 11.61
CA VAL A 140 -28.25 -26.69 11.01
C VAL A 140 -27.34 -25.47 11.21
N VAL A 141 -26.51 -25.49 12.25
CA VAL A 141 -25.73 -24.33 12.73
C VAL A 141 -24.33 -24.30 12.15
N ALA A 142 -23.71 -25.49 12.02
CA ALA A 142 -22.34 -25.61 11.57
C ALA A 142 -22.07 -24.94 10.20
N PRO A 143 -22.96 -25.06 9.19
CA PRO A 143 -22.76 -24.36 7.90
C PRO A 143 -22.74 -22.83 8.04
N ALA A 144 -23.67 -22.26 8.81
CA ALA A 144 -23.77 -20.80 8.99
C ALA A 144 -22.56 -20.20 9.74
N ILE A 145 -22.04 -20.91 10.74
CA ILE A 145 -20.81 -20.49 11.44
C ILE A 145 -19.60 -20.61 10.51
N SER A 146 -19.48 -21.71 9.76
CA SER A 146 -18.41 -21.89 8.78
C SER A 146 -18.40 -20.77 7.74
N GLU A 147 -19.57 -20.35 7.31
CA GLU A 147 -19.75 -19.22 6.42
C GLU A 147 -19.26 -17.91 7.05
N ALA A 148 -19.67 -17.61 8.28
CA ALA A 148 -19.22 -16.40 8.96
C ALA A 148 -17.68 -16.33 9.01
N LEU A 149 -17.00 -17.46 9.27
CA LEU A 149 -15.53 -17.54 9.35
C LEU A 149 -14.79 -17.15 8.06
N ILE A 150 -15.43 -17.29 6.89
CA ILE A 150 -14.84 -16.89 5.60
C ILE A 150 -14.66 -15.37 5.54
N ALA A 151 -15.53 -14.57 6.16
CA ALA A 151 -15.39 -13.11 6.21
C ALA A 151 -14.08 -12.70 6.92
N THR A 152 -13.73 -13.36 8.02
CA THR A 152 -12.48 -13.11 8.73
C THR A 152 -11.27 -13.57 7.93
N ALA A 153 -11.34 -14.75 7.30
CA ALA A 153 -10.27 -15.23 6.44
C ALA A 153 -10.00 -14.26 5.27
N ALA A 154 -11.06 -13.74 4.64
CA ALA A 154 -10.96 -12.72 3.60
C ALA A 154 -10.34 -11.41 4.13
N GLY A 155 -10.78 -10.93 5.31
CA GLY A 155 -10.25 -9.71 5.93
C GLY A 155 -8.74 -9.79 6.21
N ILE A 156 -8.29 -10.92 6.73
CA ILE A 156 -6.86 -11.20 6.96
C ILE A 156 -6.10 -11.25 5.64
N CYS A 157 -6.65 -11.92 4.62
CA CYS A 157 -6.02 -12.00 3.30
C CYS A 157 -5.77 -10.61 2.70
N VAL A 158 -6.78 -9.74 2.71
CA VAL A 158 -6.65 -8.35 2.23
C VAL A 158 -5.60 -7.58 3.04
N ALA A 159 -5.61 -7.72 4.37
CA ALA A 159 -4.67 -7.05 5.26
C ALA A 159 -3.21 -7.42 4.97
N ILE A 160 -2.94 -8.71 4.73
CA ILE A 160 -1.60 -9.21 4.42
C ILE A 160 -1.07 -8.53 3.17
N PHE A 161 -1.83 -8.53 2.07
CA PHE A 161 -1.39 -7.89 0.82
C PHE A 161 -1.18 -6.39 0.98
N ALA A 162 -2.13 -5.69 1.63
CA ALA A 162 -2.01 -4.26 1.86
C ALA A 162 -0.77 -3.90 2.69
N TYR A 163 -0.49 -4.67 3.75
CA TYR A 163 0.68 -4.45 4.59
C TYR A 163 1.99 -4.73 3.84
N SER A 164 2.08 -5.85 3.12
CA SER A 164 3.27 -6.18 2.31
C SER A 164 3.56 -5.10 1.27
N PHE A 165 2.53 -4.63 0.56
CA PHE A 165 2.68 -3.56 -0.43
C PHE A 165 3.06 -2.23 0.22
N HIS A 166 2.54 -1.92 1.41
CA HIS A 166 2.92 -0.73 2.18
C HIS A 166 4.43 -0.76 2.48
N LEU A 167 4.95 -1.88 2.98
CA LEU A 167 6.37 -2.04 3.29
C LEU A 167 7.26 -1.89 2.06
N ILE A 168 6.88 -2.51 0.94
CA ILE A 168 7.65 -2.43 -0.32
C ILE A 168 7.74 -0.98 -0.79
N LEU A 169 6.61 -0.27 -0.85
CA LEU A 169 6.58 1.13 -1.29
C LEU A 169 7.30 2.05 -0.30
N LYS A 170 7.16 1.82 1.01
CA LYS A 170 7.87 2.57 2.05
C LYS A 170 9.37 2.42 1.92
N ARG A 171 9.87 1.20 1.68
CA ARG A 171 11.30 0.95 1.45
C ARG A 171 11.83 1.69 0.22
N ARG A 172 11.07 1.70 -0.89
CA ARG A 172 11.45 2.44 -2.11
C ARG A 172 11.43 3.95 -1.93
N ALA A 173 10.49 4.48 -1.14
CA ALA A 173 10.45 5.92 -0.84
C ALA A 173 11.66 6.33 0.02
N TYR A 174 12.05 5.47 0.98
CA TYR A 174 13.25 5.68 1.78
C TYR A 174 14.55 5.59 0.95
N GLU A 175 14.63 4.63 0.02
CA GLU A 175 15.76 4.52 -0.91
C GLU A 175 15.90 5.80 -1.76
N LEU A 176 14.79 6.32 -2.29
CA LEU A 176 14.80 7.59 -3.02
C LEU A 176 15.27 8.76 -2.14
N SER A 177 14.78 8.84 -0.90
CA SER A 177 15.22 9.86 0.08
C SER A 177 16.74 9.83 0.27
N SER A 178 17.30 8.64 0.48
CA SER A 178 18.74 8.45 0.68
C SER A 178 19.55 8.85 -0.55
N LEU A 179 19.06 8.52 -1.75
CA LEU A 179 19.73 8.91 -2.99
C LEU A 179 19.76 10.44 -3.17
N LEU A 180 18.65 11.12 -2.88
CA LEU A 180 18.58 12.58 -2.99
C LEU A 180 19.47 13.29 -1.97
N GLU A 181 19.59 12.75 -0.76
CA GLU A 181 20.50 13.24 0.27
C GLU A 181 21.96 13.09 -0.18
N SER A 182 22.37 11.90 -0.63
CA SER A 182 23.72 11.68 -1.15
C SER A 182 24.05 12.54 -2.37
N GLN A 183 23.10 12.76 -3.29
CA GLN A 183 23.31 13.69 -4.41
C GLN A 183 23.48 15.12 -3.94
N SER A 184 22.71 15.55 -2.95
CA SER A 184 22.79 16.90 -2.41
C SER A 184 24.15 17.16 -1.78
N ASP A 185 24.66 16.22 -0.99
CA ASP A 185 25.98 16.32 -0.35
C ASP A 185 27.11 16.42 -1.39
N VAL A 186 27.04 15.62 -2.46
CA VAL A 186 28.03 15.65 -3.55
C VAL A 186 27.98 16.97 -4.33
N VAL A 187 26.78 17.49 -4.60
CA VAL A 187 26.64 18.78 -5.29
C VAL A 187 27.22 19.93 -4.45
N LEU A 188 27.00 19.91 -3.14
CA LEU A 188 27.54 20.92 -2.22
C LEU A 188 29.08 20.82 -2.12
N SER A 189 29.64 19.61 -2.05
CA SER A 189 31.11 19.48 -2.02
C SER A 189 31.76 19.99 -3.30
N LEU A 190 31.09 19.84 -4.45
CA LEU A 190 31.59 20.34 -5.73
C LEU A 190 31.46 21.87 -5.87
N SER A 191 30.50 22.50 -5.20
CA SER A 191 30.40 23.96 -5.17
C SER A 191 31.45 24.58 -4.25
N ASP A 192 31.72 23.96 -3.11
CA ASP A 192 32.71 24.45 -2.13
C ASP A 192 34.15 24.36 -2.68
N GLU A 193 34.43 23.43 -3.61
CA GLU A 193 35.73 23.32 -4.29
C GLU A 193 35.96 24.39 -5.39
N GLN A 194 34.92 25.11 -5.81
CA GLN A 194 34.99 26.11 -6.89
C GLN A 194 35.18 27.56 -6.39
N GLU A 195 35.11 27.77 -5.07
CA GLU A 195 35.34 29.06 -4.39
C GLU A 195 36.80 29.19 -3.89
#